data_AF-A0A1Y1UAZ1-F1
#
_entry.id   AF-A0A1Y1UAZ1-F1
#
_cell.length_a   1.000
_cell.length_b   1.000
_cell.length_c   1.000
_cell.angle_alpha   90.00
_cell.angle_beta   90.00
_cell.angle_gamma   90.00
#
_symmetry.space_group_name_H-M   'P 1'
#
loop_
_entity.id
_entity.type
_entity.pdbx_description
1 polymer ?
#
loop_
_entity_poly.entity_id
_entity_poly.type
_entity_poly.pdbx_seq_one_letter_code
_entity_poly.pdbx_strand_id
1 'polypeptide(L)'
;LGYKCCKEPCDVIYTDVDGDWGAENNEWCGCGGEDFEISKDCPESIIRIGYVCCDHCQSNYEDEFGKWYHTNNHDWCALKPSC
;
A
#
# COMPACT_ATOMS: atom_id res chain seq x y z
N LEU A 1 15.04 3.04 -4.71
CA LEU A 1 15.17 4.46 -5.17
C LEU A 1 15.11 5.34 -3.92
N GLY A 2 15.95 6.36 -3.79
CA GLY A 2 16.15 7.15 -2.56
C GLY A 2 15.61 8.59 -2.65
N TYR A 3 14.44 8.77 -3.26
CA TYR A 3 13.82 10.09 -3.39
C TYR A 3 13.01 10.44 -2.14
N LYS A 4 12.98 11.73 -1.77
CA LYS A 4 12.21 12.24 -0.65
C LYS A 4 10.71 12.14 -0.93
N CYS A 5 9.88 11.93 0.08
CA CYS A 5 8.42 12.10 -0.06
C CYS A 5 8.09 13.58 -0.18
N CYS A 6 7.10 13.93 -1.01
CA CYS A 6 6.60 15.29 -1.05
C CYS A 6 5.76 15.59 0.19
N LYS A 7 5.67 16.85 0.59
CA LYS A 7 4.72 17.31 1.60
C LYS A 7 3.31 17.34 1.03
N GLU A 8 2.33 16.98 1.85
CA GLU A 8 0.93 17.17 1.49
C GLU A 8 0.53 18.67 1.55
N PRO A 9 -0.29 19.16 0.60
CA PRO A 9 -0.85 18.43 -0.55
C PRO A 9 0.20 18.20 -1.65
N CYS A 10 0.24 16.99 -2.22
CA CYS A 10 1.17 16.68 -3.30
C CYS A 10 0.57 16.98 -4.67
N ASP A 11 1.19 17.89 -5.42
CA ASP A 11 0.86 18.13 -6.82
C ASP A 11 1.57 17.10 -7.71
N VAL A 12 0.84 16.07 -8.12
CA VAL A 12 1.34 15.04 -9.05
C VAL A 12 1.59 15.66 -10.42
N ILE A 13 2.84 15.64 -10.86
CA ILE A 13 3.25 16.14 -12.19
C ILE A 13 3.70 15.02 -13.12
N TYR A 14 3.94 13.83 -12.59
CA TYR A 14 4.45 12.68 -13.33
C TYR A 14 4.06 11.38 -12.64
N THR A 15 3.68 10.36 -13.41
CA THR A 15 3.27 9.05 -12.91
C THR A 15 3.97 7.98 -13.72
N ASP A 16 4.56 7.00 -13.05
CA ASP A 16 5.19 5.84 -13.68
C ASP A 16 4.83 4.53 -12.95
N VAL A 17 5.53 3.45 -13.27
CA VAL A 17 5.30 2.13 -12.66
C VAL A 17 5.72 2.06 -11.19
N ASP A 18 6.55 2.99 -10.74
CA ASP A 18 7.03 3.08 -9.35
C ASP A 18 6.09 3.97 -8.50
N GLY A 19 5.27 4.81 -9.12
CA GLY A 19 4.17 5.54 -8.47
C GLY A 19 3.94 6.94 -9.02
N ASP A 20 3.30 7.77 -8.20
CA ASP A 20 3.08 9.18 -8.49
C ASP A 20 4.23 10.04 -7.96
N TRP A 21 4.61 11.05 -8.74
CA TRP A 21 5.75 11.92 -8.50
C TRP A 21 5.36 13.39 -8.60
N GLY A 22 5.88 14.15 -7.65
CA GLY A 22 5.76 15.59 -7.56
C GLY A 22 7.13 16.26 -7.67
N ALA A 23 7.13 17.59 -7.68
CA ALA A 23 8.34 18.37 -7.52
C ALA A 23 8.13 19.46 -6.46
N GLU A 24 8.99 19.46 -5.44
CA GLU A 24 9.01 20.47 -4.38
C GLU A 24 10.39 21.09 -4.26
N ASN A 25 10.44 22.43 -4.23
CA ASN A 25 11.68 23.21 -4.18
C ASN A 25 12.67 22.84 -5.31
N ASN A 26 12.15 22.63 -6.52
CA ASN A 26 12.91 22.20 -7.70
C ASN A 26 13.58 20.82 -7.58
N GLU A 27 13.15 19.99 -6.63
CA GLU A 27 13.63 18.61 -6.46
C GLU A 27 12.48 17.62 -6.63
N TRP A 28 12.78 16.48 -7.24
CA TRP A 28 11.84 15.37 -7.36
C TRP A 28 11.50 14.78 -6.00
N CYS A 29 10.22 14.49 -5.81
CA CYS A 29 9.71 13.83 -4.63
C CYS A 29 8.58 12.87 -5.01
N GLY A 30 8.39 11.82 -4.21
CA GLY A 30 7.27 10.89 -4.40
C GLY A 30 5.97 11.50 -3.91
N CYS A 31 4.97 11.60 -4.77
CA CYS A 31 3.58 11.91 -4.41
C CYS A 31 2.80 10.67 -3.95
N GLY A 32 3.36 9.47 -4.05
CA GLY A 32 2.85 8.26 -3.40
C GLY A 32 3.11 8.20 -1.88
N GLY A 33 3.31 9.35 -1.25
CA GLY A 33 3.33 9.50 0.19
C GLY A 33 1.90 9.63 0.71
N GLU A 34 1.04 8.68 0.37
CA GLU A 34 0.22 8.22 1.47
C GLU A 34 1.23 7.63 2.47
N ASP A 35 1.37 8.28 3.61
CA ASP A 35 1.20 7.51 4.83
C ASP A 35 -0.14 6.75 4.66
N PHE A 36 -0.14 5.69 3.84
CA PHE A 36 -0.54 4.43 4.38
C PHE A 36 0.34 4.40 5.63
N GLU A 37 -0.28 4.73 6.75
CA GLU A 37 -0.33 3.77 7.82
C GLU A 37 -0.52 2.41 7.11
N ILE A 38 0.57 1.87 6.55
CA ILE A 38 0.91 0.47 6.58
C ILE A 38 0.75 0.27 8.06
N SER A 39 -0.49 -0.03 8.45
CA SER A 39 -0.86 -0.63 9.70
C SER A 39 0.32 -1.54 9.90
N LYS A 40 1.20 -1.24 10.86
CA LYS A 40 2.58 -1.79 10.89
C LYS A 40 2.61 -3.32 10.86
N ASP A 41 1.43 -3.92 11.00
CA ASP A 41 1.02 -5.27 10.73
C ASP A 41 0.46 -5.56 9.31
N CYS A 42 0.90 -4.95 8.22
CA CYS A 42 0.53 -5.38 6.88
C CYS A 42 1.79 -5.78 6.13
N PRO A 43 1.90 -7.02 5.61
CA PRO A 43 3.13 -7.41 4.94
C PRO A 43 3.33 -6.59 3.66
N GLU A 44 4.47 -5.93 3.54
CA GLU A 44 4.84 -5.14 2.35
C GLU A 44 4.78 -5.98 1.06
N SER A 45 5.01 -7.29 1.16
CA SER A 45 4.89 -8.23 0.05
C SER A 45 3.49 -8.30 -0.54
N ILE A 46 2.45 -8.12 0.28
CA ILE A 46 1.04 -8.11 -0.13
C ILE A 46 0.68 -6.77 -0.78
N ILE A 47 1.13 -5.66 -0.20
CA ILE A 47 0.88 -4.32 -0.73
C ILE A 47 1.54 -4.19 -2.12
N ARG A 48 2.76 -4.72 -2.29
CA ARG A 48 3.50 -4.68 -3.56
C ARG A 48 2.81 -5.42 -4.71
N ILE A 49 1.96 -6.40 -4.42
CA ILE A 49 1.16 -7.11 -5.43
C ILE A 49 -0.25 -6.51 -5.59
N GLY A 50 -0.52 -5.38 -4.94
CA GLY A 50 -1.76 -4.60 -5.09
C GLY A 50 -2.92 -5.02 -4.19
N TYR A 51 -2.67 -5.83 -3.15
CA TYR A 51 -3.71 -6.22 -2.19
C TYR A 51 -3.65 -5.37 -0.91
N VAL A 52 -4.81 -5.17 -0.31
CA VAL A 52 -4.98 -4.43 0.95
C VAL A 52 -5.06 -5.38 2.14
N CYS A 53 -4.80 -4.88 3.35
CA CYS A 53 -5.01 -5.67 4.57
C CYS A 53 -6.45 -5.56 5.08
N CYS A 54 -6.94 -6.65 5.68
CA CYS A 54 -8.26 -6.68 6.29
C CYS A 54 -8.31 -5.78 7.53
N ASP A 55 -9.45 -5.13 7.76
CA ASP A 55 -9.74 -4.39 8.98
C ASP A 55 -10.14 -5.31 10.17
N HIS A 56 -10.36 -6.60 9.89
CA HIS A 56 -10.70 -7.65 10.85
C HIS A 56 -9.72 -8.83 10.84
N CYS A 57 -9.74 -9.65 11.90
CA CYS A 57 -8.88 -10.83 12.06
C CYS A 57 -9.51 -12.16 11.63
N GLN A 58 -10.55 -12.12 10.79
CA GLN A 58 -11.19 -13.34 10.28
C GLN A 58 -10.59 -13.73 8.93
N SER A 59 -10.15 -14.98 8.79
CA SER A 59 -9.73 -15.57 7.52
C SER A 59 -10.74 -16.61 7.05
N ASN A 60 -10.91 -16.70 5.74
CA ASN A 60 -11.67 -17.78 5.09
C ASN A 60 -10.88 -18.48 3.97
N TYR A 61 -9.62 -18.09 3.79
CA TYR A 61 -8.69 -18.64 2.81
C TYR A 61 -7.25 -18.55 3.35
N GLU A 62 -6.40 -19.50 2.98
CA GLU A 62 -4.98 -19.54 3.36
C GLU A 62 -4.16 -20.12 2.20
N ASP A 63 -3.03 -19.49 1.88
CA ASP A 63 -2.10 -19.88 0.83
C ASP A 63 -0.64 -19.73 1.29
N GLU A 64 0.31 -19.84 0.35
CA GLU A 64 1.75 -19.69 0.64
C GLU A 64 2.18 -18.27 1.05
N PHE A 65 1.36 -17.26 0.79
CA PHE A 65 1.59 -15.86 1.15
C PHE A 65 0.96 -15.51 2.50
N GLY A 66 0.01 -16.31 2.99
CA GLY A 66 -0.54 -16.22 4.33
C GLY A 66 -2.05 -16.44 4.39
N LYS A 67 -2.68 -15.82 5.38
CA LYS A 67 -4.13 -15.88 5.59
C LYS A 67 -4.81 -14.72 4.88
N TRP A 68 -5.96 -15.02 4.29
CA TRP A 68 -6.74 -14.09 3.50
C TRP A 68 -8.22 -14.15 3.86
N TYR A 69 -8.91 -13.07 3.53
CA TYR A 69 -10.35 -13.00 3.53
C TYR A 69 -10.83 -12.47 2.20
N HIS A 70 -11.80 -13.15 1.61
CA HIS A 70 -12.43 -12.73 0.38
C HIS A 70 -13.95 -12.86 0.46
N THR A 71 -14.66 -11.92 -0.14
CA THR A 71 -16.12 -12.00 -0.27
C THR A 71 -16.52 -12.42 -1.69
N ASN A 72 -17.80 -12.78 -1.87
CA ASN A 72 -18.34 -13.11 -3.20
C ASN A 72 -18.31 -11.93 -4.18
N ASN A 73 -17.95 -10.72 -3.73
CA ASN A 73 -17.91 -9.50 -4.55
C ASN A 73 -16.52 -9.21 -5.13
N HIS A 74 -15.58 -10.17 -5.09
CA HIS A 74 -14.19 -10.02 -5.54
C HIS A 74 -13.32 -9.08 -4.69
N ASP A 75 -13.77 -8.71 -3.51
CA ASP A 75 -12.93 -7.99 -2.55
C ASP A 75 -12.02 -8.99 -1.82
N TRP A 76 -10.71 -8.84 -1.99
CA TRP A 76 -9.67 -9.63 -1.32
C TRP A 76 -8.87 -8.75 -0.38
N CYS A 77 -8.66 -9.25 0.84
CA CYS A 77 -7.76 -8.63 1.80
C CYS A 77 -6.89 -9.68 2.49
N ALA A 78 -5.64 -9.32 2.78
CA ALA A 78 -4.72 -10.16 3.55
C ALA A 78 -4.91 -9.90 5.05
N LEU A 79 -4.82 -10.95 5.86
CA LEU A 79 -4.81 -10.77 7.31
C LEU A 79 -3.50 -10.17 7.78
N LYS A 80 -3.63 -9.29 8.77
CA LYS A 80 -2.52 -8.67 9.48
C LYS A 80 -1.80 -9.73 10.34
N PRO A 81 -0.45 -9.73 10.47
CA PRO A 81 0.27 -10.62 11.39
C PRO A 81 0.00 -10.38 12.87
N SER A 82 -0.61 -9.24 13.25
CA SER A 82 -1.11 -9.01 14.61
C SER A 82 -2.43 -9.72 14.92
N CYS A 83 -3.04 -10.32 13.89
CA CYS A 83 -4.05 -11.35 14.03
C CYS A 83 -3.33 -12.72 14.18
#